data_AF-A0A2N2UZA1-F1
#
_entry.id   AF-A0A2N2UZA1-F1
#
_cell.length_a   1.000
_cell.length_b   1.000
_cell.length_c   1.000
_cell.angle_alpha   90.00
_cell.angle_beta   90.00
_cell.angle_gamma   90.00
#
_symmetry.space_group_name_H-M   'P 1'
#
loop_
_entity.id
_entity.type
_entity.pdbx_description
1 polymer ?
#
loop_
_entity_poly.entity_id
_entity_poly.type
_entity_poly.pdbx_seq_one_letter_code
_entity_poly.pdbx_strand_id
1 'polypeptide(L)'
;MNARTNIVTPLLTTAIASLLLVACSSTPSKPEAAIGARQKLTQLQANPQLASRAPIAIEEAEAAVRAAETPSKDEALTSHHVFIAERKVDTAVALAQSRMLVDHRKVLSDERDSMRLQARTNEADRAHVDANIARDQANQALVVADAARMQNAELKQQIAELNARETDRGLVVTLGDVLFATGRAELKGGATSNLNKLAAFLNEYPDRTVAIEGHTDSTGSESFNMNLSQRRADSVKAYLTGQG
;
A
#
# COMPACT_ATOMS: atom_id res chain seq x y z
N MET A 1 -66.62 -80.55 56.43
CA MET A 1 -66.67 -81.50 57.56
C MET A 1 -65.28 -82.07 57.78
N ASN A 2 -64.87 -82.16 59.06
CA ASN A 2 -63.70 -82.84 59.63
C ASN A 2 -62.34 -82.11 59.41
N ALA A 3 -61.79 -81.29 60.31
CA ALA A 3 -61.52 -81.38 61.77
C ALA A 3 -60.27 -82.18 62.15
N ARG A 4 -59.48 -81.56 63.06
CA ARG A 4 -58.56 -82.11 64.09
C ARG A 4 -57.07 -82.30 63.73
N THR A 5 -56.16 -81.44 64.25
CA THR A 5 -55.34 -81.54 65.51
C THR A 5 -54.11 -82.46 65.34
N ASN A 6 -52.91 -82.29 65.92
CA ASN A 6 -52.16 -81.29 66.70
C ASN A 6 -50.80 -81.99 67.05
N ILE A 7 -49.79 -81.26 67.59
CA ILE A 7 -48.62 -81.74 68.42
C ILE A 7 -47.51 -82.58 67.70
N VAL A 8 -46.18 -82.55 67.94
CA VAL A 8 -45.25 -82.14 69.03
C VAL A 8 -43.81 -81.94 68.44
N THR A 9 -42.97 -81.08 69.04
CA THR A 9 -41.49 -80.97 68.88
C THR A 9 -40.73 -82.07 69.69
N PRO A 10 -39.41 -82.39 69.50
CA PRO A 10 -38.29 -81.56 69.97
C PRO A 10 -36.95 -81.63 69.18
N LEU A 11 -36.06 -80.70 69.58
CA LEU A 11 -34.65 -80.47 69.23
C LEU A 11 -33.76 -81.74 69.16
N LEU A 12 -32.77 -81.73 68.26
CA LEU A 12 -31.38 -82.02 68.61
C LEU A 12 -30.38 -81.36 67.64
N THR A 13 -29.52 -80.52 68.20
CA THR A 13 -28.37 -79.85 67.60
C THR A 13 -27.21 -80.81 67.35
N THR A 14 -26.50 -80.69 66.21
CA THR A 14 -25.03 -80.82 66.15
C THR A 14 -24.51 -80.23 64.84
N ALA A 15 -23.67 -79.20 64.98
CA ALA A 15 -22.95 -78.54 63.91
C ALA A 15 -21.68 -79.34 63.58
N ILE A 16 -21.41 -79.60 62.29
CA ILE A 16 -20.08 -79.95 61.80
C ILE A 16 -19.75 -79.06 60.61
N ALA A 17 -18.71 -78.28 60.82
CA ALA A 17 -18.14 -77.28 59.93
C ALA A 17 -17.61 -77.91 58.64
N SER A 18 -18.06 -77.39 57.51
CA SER A 18 -17.42 -77.61 56.21
C SER A 18 -16.40 -76.49 55.98
N LEU A 19 -15.12 -76.85 55.97
CA LEU A 19 -13.98 -75.99 55.67
C LEU A 19 -14.19 -75.24 54.34
N LEU A 20 -14.33 -73.92 54.42
CA LEU A 20 -14.11 -73.01 53.30
C LEU A 20 -12.59 -72.81 53.17
N LEU A 21 -11.96 -73.53 52.24
CA LEU A 21 -10.65 -73.14 51.72
C LEU A 21 -10.84 -71.90 50.83
N VAL A 22 -10.89 -70.72 51.44
CA VAL A 22 -10.70 -69.46 50.73
C VAL A 22 -9.22 -69.35 50.41
N ALA A 23 -8.84 -69.77 49.20
CA ALA A 23 -7.57 -69.39 48.61
C ALA A 23 -7.61 -67.88 48.33
N CYS A 24 -7.12 -67.07 49.25
CA CYS A 24 -6.82 -65.67 48.97
C CYS A 24 -5.66 -65.59 47.98
N SER A 25 -5.95 -65.58 46.68
CA SER A 25 -5.00 -65.09 45.68
C SER A 25 -4.91 -63.57 45.84
N SER A 26 -3.95 -63.10 46.65
CA SER A 26 -3.52 -61.71 46.58
C SER A 26 -2.83 -61.52 45.23
N THR A 27 -3.58 -61.02 44.25
CA THR A 27 -2.97 -60.52 43.02
C THR A 27 -2.05 -59.38 43.41
N PRO A 28 -0.77 -59.39 42.99
CA PRO A 28 0.13 -58.29 43.31
C PRO A 28 -0.42 -57.02 42.65
N SER A 29 -0.88 -56.07 43.47
CA SER A 29 -1.37 -54.78 43.03
C SER A 29 -0.21 -53.93 42.51
N LYS A 30 -0.46 -53.13 41.48
CA LYS A 30 0.54 -52.21 40.93
C LYS A 30 1.08 -51.30 42.05
N PRO A 31 2.40 -50.98 42.06
CA PRO A 31 2.95 -50.06 43.04
C PRO A 31 2.21 -48.71 42.99
N GLU A 32 1.67 -48.26 44.12
CA GLU A 32 0.92 -46.99 44.21
C GLU A 32 1.76 -45.78 43.75
N ALA A 33 3.07 -45.86 44.01
CA ALA A 33 4.06 -44.87 43.57
C ALA A 33 4.16 -44.71 42.04
N ALA A 34 3.78 -45.71 41.23
CA ALA A 34 3.82 -45.63 39.76
C ALA A 34 2.58 -44.92 39.15
N ILE A 35 1.51 -44.71 39.93
CA ILE A 35 0.25 -44.13 39.45
C ILE A 35 0.45 -42.71 38.90
N GLY A 36 1.25 -41.89 39.59
CA GLY A 36 1.50 -40.51 39.17
C GLY A 36 2.16 -40.41 37.79
N ALA A 37 3.18 -41.25 37.54
CA ALA A 37 3.86 -41.31 36.26
C ALA A 37 2.91 -41.77 35.13
N ARG A 38 2.06 -42.78 35.39
CA ARG A 38 1.03 -43.24 34.45
C ARG A 38 0.01 -42.15 34.14
N GLN A 39 -0.51 -41.46 35.15
CA GLN A 39 -1.49 -40.39 34.96
C GLN A 39 -0.93 -39.25 34.09
N LYS A 40 0.29 -38.78 34.37
CA LYS A 40 0.96 -37.75 33.56
C LYS A 40 1.16 -38.22 32.11
N LEU A 41 1.58 -39.46 31.90
CA LEU A 41 1.75 -40.02 30.55
C LEU A 41 0.41 -40.06 29.80
N THR A 42 -0.65 -40.53 30.45
CA THR A 42 -2.00 -40.55 29.85
C THR A 42 -2.48 -39.14 29.50
N GLN A 43 -2.22 -38.15 30.36
CA GLN A 43 -2.54 -36.75 30.06
C GLN A 43 -1.78 -36.22 28.84
N LEU A 44 -0.48 -36.55 28.72
CA LEU A 44 0.33 -36.19 27.56
C LEU A 44 -0.22 -36.84 26.28
N GLN A 45 -0.56 -38.13 26.33
CA GLN A 45 -1.11 -38.88 25.19
C GLN A 45 -2.53 -38.43 24.81
N ALA A 46 -3.32 -37.98 25.78
CA ALA A 46 -4.66 -37.45 25.54
C ALA A 46 -4.66 -36.02 24.97
N ASN A 47 -3.53 -35.30 25.06
CA ASN A 47 -3.45 -33.93 24.55
C ASN A 47 -3.14 -33.94 23.03
N PRO A 48 -4.10 -33.56 22.16
CA PRO A 48 -3.90 -33.61 20.71
C PRO A 48 -2.81 -32.65 20.23
N GLN A 49 -2.49 -31.60 21.00
CA GLN A 49 -1.43 -30.67 20.66
C GLN A 49 -0.04 -31.19 20.99
N LEU A 50 0.10 -32.19 21.87
CA LEU A 50 1.40 -32.65 22.38
C LEU A 50 1.71 -34.11 22.02
N ALA A 51 0.70 -34.97 21.94
CA ALA A 51 0.84 -36.43 21.81
C ALA A 51 1.67 -36.89 20.59
N SER A 52 1.65 -36.15 19.50
CA SER A 52 2.39 -36.49 18.27
C SER A 52 3.76 -35.81 18.16
N ARG A 53 4.08 -34.88 19.07
CA ARG A 53 5.26 -34.02 18.91
C ARG A 53 6.55 -34.67 19.35
N ALA A 54 6.52 -35.57 20.33
CA ALA A 54 7.71 -36.21 20.89
C ALA A 54 7.61 -37.75 20.88
N PRO A 55 7.39 -38.40 19.72
CA PRO A 55 7.03 -39.82 19.65
C PRO A 55 8.05 -40.73 20.34
N ILE A 56 9.35 -40.51 20.09
CA ILE A 56 10.45 -41.29 20.69
C ILE A 56 10.45 -41.13 22.23
N ALA A 57 10.36 -39.89 22.73
CA ALA A 57 10.39 -39.65 24.17
C ALA A 57 9.13 -40.20 24.88
N ILE A 58 7.98 -40.14 24.22
CA ILE A 58 6.72 -40.72 24.71
C ILE A 58 6.82 -42.24 24.78
N GLU A 59 7.37 -42.89 23.75
CA GLU A 59 7.59 -44.34 23.73
C GLU A 59 8.56 -44.78 24.84
N GLU A 60 9.66 -44.05 25.02
CA GLU A 60 10.61 -44.32 26.10
C GLU A 60 10.01 -44.12 27.50
N ALA A 61 9.17 -43.09 27.67
CA ALA A 61 8.43 -42.85 28.91
C ALA A 61 7.42 -43.96 29.16
N GLU A 62 6.71 -44.43 28.14
CA GLU A 62 5.77 -45.54 28.25
C GLU A 62 6.48 -46.84 28.68
N ALA A 63 7.62 -47.15 28.07
CA ALA A 63 8.43 -48.30 28.47
C ALA A 63 8.87 -48.21 29.95
N ALA A 64 9.30 -47.04 30.40
CA ALA A 64 9.69 -46.84 31.80
C ALA A 64 8.52 -46.90 32.78
N VAL A 65 7.35 -46.35 32.42
CA VAL A 65 6.13 -46.48 33.23
C VAL A 65 5.69 -47.95 33.31
N ARG A 66 5.75 -48.70 32.20
CA ARG A 66 5.47 -50.15 32.23
C ARG A 66 6.42 -50.89 33.17
N ALA A 67 7.71 -50.58 33.14
CA ALA A 67 8.68 -51.17 34.07
C ALA A 67 8.38 -50.80 35.53
N ALA A 68 8.04 -49.55 35.83
CA ALA A 68 7.66 -49.10 37.17
C ALA A 68 6.36 -49.75 37.70
N GLU A 69 5.45 -50.16 36.81
CA GLU A 69 4.22 -50.87 37.17
C GLU A 69 4.43 -52.37 37.42
N THR A 70 5.58 -52.94 37.03
CA THR A 70 5.87 -54.35 37.29
C THR A 70 6.13 -54.59 38.78
N PRO A 71 5.37 -55.48 39.45
CA PRO A 71 5.60 -55.78 40.86
C PRO A 71 6.96 -56.46 41.08
N SER A 72 7.74 -55.95 42.04
CA SER A 72 9.01 -56.53 42.48
C SER A 72 9.01 -56.71 44.00
N LYS A 73 9.78 -57.70 44.49
CA LYS A 73 10.04 -57.87 45.93
C LYS A 73 11.16 -56.95 46.42
N ASP A 74 11.93 -56.37 45.50
CA ASP A 74 12.97 -55.38 45.79
C ASP A 74 12.37 -53.97 45.76
N GLU A 75 12.25 -53.37 46.95
CA GLU A 75 11.71 -52.03 47.14
C GLU A 75 12.61 -50.95 46.52
N ALA A 76 13.94 -51.09 46.62
CA ALA A 76 14.89 -50.13 46.06
C ALA A 76 14.83 -50.11 44.53
N LEU A 77 14.69 -51.29 43.91
CA LEU A 77 14.49 -51.42 42.47
C LEU A 77 13.17 -50.77 42.03
N THR A 78 12.10 -50.95 42.81
CA THR A 78 10.78 -50.36 42.53
C THR A 78 10.85 -48.83 42.59
N SER A 79 11.44 -48.26 43.64
CA SER A 79 11.64 -46.81 43.77
C SER A 79 12.51 -46.25 42.63
N HIS A 80 13.55 -46.97 42.22
CA HIS A 80 14.39 -46.57 41.09
C HIS A 80 13.60 -46.54 39.78
N HIS A 81 12.80 -47.57 39.47
CA HIS A 81 11.97 -47.57 38.26
C HIS A 81 10.93 -46.47 38.24
N VAL A 82 10.29 -46.19 39.38
CA VAL A 82 9.35 -45.06 39.51
C VAL A 82 10.05 -43.74 39.22
N PHE A 83 11.23 -43.51 39.81
CA PHE A 83 12.02 -42.30 39.56
C PHE A 83 12.36 -42.14 38.07
N ILE A 84 12.85 -43.20 37.42
CA ILE A 84 13.17 -43.17 35.98
C ILE A 84 11.90 -42.90 35.15
N ALA A 85 10.78 -43.53 35.48
CA ALA A 85 9.51 -43.31 34.80
C ALA A 85 9.07 -41.84 34.89
N GLU A 86 9.07 -41.24 36.08
CA GLU A 86 8.72 -39.85 36.28
C GLU A 86 9.62 -38.91 35.48
N ARG A 87 10.95 -39.10 35.55
CA ARG A 87 11.91 -38.27 34.79
C ARG A 87 11.71 -38.38 33.28
N LYS A 88 11.43 -39.58 32.76
CA LYS A 88 11.17 -39.75 31.32
C LYS A 88 9.85 -39.12 30.90
N VAL A 89 8.79 -39.25 31.70
CA VAL A 89 7.50 -38.60 31.42
C VAL A 89 7.66 -37.08 31.43
N ASP A 90 8.33 -36.51 32.43
CA ASP A 90 8.57 -35.06 32.50
C ASP A 90 9.39 -34.57 31.29
N THR A 91 10.41 -35.35 30.87
CA THR A 91 11.21 -35.05 29.67
C THR A 91 10.37 -35.09 28.39
N ALA A 92 9.51 -36.10 28.25
CA ALA A 92 8.61 -36.24 27.10
C ALA A 92 7.64 -35.04 27.00
N VAL A 93 7.07 -34.62 28.13
CA VAL A 93 6.19 -33.43 28.20
C VAL A 93 6.97 -32.18 27.78
N ALA A 94 8.13 -31.92 28.38
CA ALA A 94 8.94 -30.74 28.10
C ALA A 94 9.36 -30.68 26.63
N LEU A 95 9.77 -31.82 26.05
CA LEU A 95 10.15 -31.90 24.65
C LEU A 95 8.95 -31.66 23.71
N ALA A 96 7.78 -32.24 24.02
CA ALA A 96 6.57 -32.03 23.23
C ALA A 96 6.15 -30.55 23.24
N GLN A 97 6.19 -29.89 24.41
CA GLN A 97 5.91 -28.46 24.55
C GLN A 97 6.93 -27.59 23.80
N SER A 98 8.22 -27.91 23.90
CA SER A 98 9.27 -27.20 23.16
C SER A 98 9.03 -27.27 21.65
N ARG A 99 8.74 -28.46 21.12
CA ARG A 99 8.42 -28.64 19.69
C ARG A 99 7.14 -27.91 19.28
N MET A 100 6.14 -27.83 20.15
CA MET A 100 4.93 -27.04 19.91
C MET A 100 5.25 -25.55 19.74
N LEU A 101 6.09 -25.01 20.62
CA LEU A 101 6.50 -23.61 20.56
C LEU A 101 7.36 -23.32 19.32
N VAL A 102 8.22 -24.26 18.92
CA VAL A 102 8.99 -24.14 17.67
C VAL A 102 8.08 -24.06 16.45
N ASP A 103 7.06 -24.91 16.37
CA ASP A 103 6.09 -24.88 15.28
C ASP A 103 5.24 -23.61 15.29
N HIS A 104 4.79 -23.17 16.47
CA HIS A 104 4.03 -21.92 16.59
C HIS A 104 4.86 -20.71 16.16
N ARG A 105 6.12 -20.65 16.58
CA ARG A 105 7.07 -19.62 16.11
C ARG A 105 7.25 -19.66 14.59
N LYS A 106 7.28 -20.85 13.99
CA LYS A 106 7.39 -20.98 12.53
C LYS A 106 6.16 -20.39 11.84
N VAL A 107 4.95 -20.74 12.28
CA VAL A 107 3.70 -20.17 11.74
C VAL A 107 3.70 -18.64 11.83
N LEU A 108 4.07 -18.08 12.99
CA LEU A 108 4.16 -16.64 13.18
C LEU A 108 5.23 -16.00 12.29
N SER A 109 6.35 -16.68 12.06
CA SER A 109 7.39 -16.21 11.14
C SER A 109 6.87 -16.17 9.71
N ASP A 110 6.19 -17.21 9.25
CA ASP A 110 5.63 -17.31 7.91
C ASP A 110 4.55 -16.23 7.69
N GLU A 111 3.69 -15.99 8.69
CA GLU A 111 2.70 -14.91 8.67
C GLU A 111 3.34 -13.53 8.60
N ARG A 112 4.37 -13.28 9.43
CA ARG A 112 5.17 -12.04 9.37
C ARG A 112 5.78 -11.84 7.98
N ASP A 113 6.34 -12.90 7.40
CA ASP A 113 7.02 -12.81 6.11
C ASP A 113 6.03 -12.55 4.97
N SER A 114 4.83 -13.15 5.03
CA SER A 114 3.71 -12.83 4.14
C SER A 114 3.27 -11.36 4.26
N MET A 115 3.10 -10.85 5.49
CA MET A 115 2.75 -9.44 5.72
C MET A 115 3.82 -8.47 5.19
N ARG A 116 5.10 -8.79 5.38
CA ARG A 116 6.21 -7.99 4.86
C ARG A 116 6.22 -7.98 3.33
N LEU A 117 5.95 -9.12 2.71
CA LEU A 117 5.85 -9.22 1.26
C LEU A 117 4.68 -8.39 0.74
N GLN A 118 3.49 -8.51 1.33
CA GLN A 118 2.32 -7.72 0.94
C GLN A 118 2.56 -6.21 1.08
N ALA A 119 3.22 -5.78 2.16
CA ALA A 119 3.57 -4.37 2.35
C ALA A 119 4.49 -3.86 1.23
N ARG A 120 5.51 -4.65 0.85
CA ARG A 120 6.40 -4.32 -0.27
C ARG A 120 5.68 -4.26 -1.61
N THR A 121 4.77 -5.21 -1.87
CA THR A 121 3.95 -5.19 -3.09
C THR A 121 3.10 -3.93 -3.15
N ASN A 122 2.40 -3.58 -2.07
CA ASN A 122 1.59 -2.37 -2.00
C ASN A 122 2.42 -1.09 -2.18
N GLU A 123 3.63 -1.05 -1.62
CA GLU A 123 4.57 0.08 -1.80
C GLU A 123 5.04 0.20 -3.25
N ALA A 124 5.41 -0.91 -3.88
CA ALA A 124 5.81 -0.94 -5.28
C ALA A 124 4.66 -0.52 -6.21
N ASP A 125 3.43 -1.01 -5.98
CA ASP A 125 2.25 -0.64 -6.76
C ASP A 125 1.98 0.87 -6.67
N ARG A 126 2.08 1.46 -5.48
CA ARG A 126 1.96 2.92 -5.28
C ARG A 126 3.05 3.68 -6.02
N ALA A 127 4.30 3.25 -5.88
CA ALA A 127 5.42 3.88 -6.59
C ALA A 127 5.24 3.82 -8.11
N HIS A 128 4.70 2.72 -8.64
CA HIS A 128 4.37 2.60 -10.07
C HIS A 128 3.26 3.56 -10.50
N VAL A 129 2.19 3.68 -9.71
CA VAL A 129 1.10 4.63 -9.98
C VAL A 129 1.62 6.07 -9.94
N ASP A 130 2.38 6.43 -8.92
CA ASP A 130 2.96 7.78 -8.76
C ASP A 130 3.92 8.11 -9.91
N ALA A 131 4.76 7.15 -10.32
CA ALA A 131 5.65 7.33 -11.47
C ALA A 131 4.90 7.53 -12.78
N ASN A 132 3.78 6.82 -12.99
CA ASN A 132 2.94 7.00 -14.16
C ASN A 132 2.27 8.38 -14.16
N ILE A 133 1.72 8.82 -13.02
CA ILE A 133 1.13 10.15 -12.89
C ILE A 133 2.17 11.24 -13.17
N ALA A 134 3.37 11.13 -12.59
CA ALA A 134 4.46 12.08 -12.82
C ALA A 134 4.87 12.12 -14.30
N ARG A 135 4.93 10.96 -14.97
CA ARG A 135 5.22 10.87 -16.41
C ARG A 135 4.12 11.54 -17.24
N ASP A 136 2.85 11.32 -16.91
CA ASP A 136 1.73 11.92 -17.64
C ASP A 136 1.69 13.43 -17.46
N GLN A 137 1.94 13.93 -16.25
CA GLN A 137 2.10 15.36 -15.97
C GLN A 137 3.26 15.96 -16.76
N ALA A 138 4.41 15.28 -16.83
CA ALA A 138 5.55 15.73 -17.61
C ALA A 138 5.23 15.79 -19.11
N ASN A 139 4.56 14.78 -19.65
CA ASN A 139 4.12 14.76 -21.04
C ASN A 139 3.15 15.90 -21.36
N GLN A 140 2.19 16.17 -20.46
CA GLN A 140 1.27 17.30 -20.61
C GLN A 140 2.01 18.64 -20.56
N ALA A 141 2.96 18.81 -19.64
CA ALA A 141 3.77 20.01 -19.54
C ALA A 141 4.61 20.24 -20.82
N LEU A 142 5.14 19.18 -21.42
CA LEU A 142 5.85 19.26 -22.70
C LEU A 142 4.93 19.72 -23.84
N VAL A 143 3.73 19.15 -23.94
CA VAL A 143 2.73 19.56 -24.95
C VAL A 143 2.36 21.04 -24.79
N VAL A 144 2.13 21.50 -23.56
CA VAL A 144 1.84 22.91 -23.28
C VAL A 144 3.02 23.81 -23.63
N ALA A 145 4.25 23.39 -23.30
CA ALA A 145 5.45 24.15 -23.62
C ALA A 145 5.67 24.27 -25.13
N ASP A 146 5.43 23.20 -25.88
CA ASP A 146 5.56 23.21 -27.35
C ASP A 146 4.47 24.05 -28.01
N ALA A 147 3.22 23.97 -27.54
CA ALA A 147 2.15 24.86 -28.00
C ALA A 147 2.48 26.34 -27.73
N ALA A 148 3.00 26.67 -26.54
CA ALA A 148 3.42 28.02 -26.21
C ALA A 148 4.60 28.50 -27.08
N ARG A 149 5.55 27.62 -27.42
CA ARG A 149 6.65 27.94 -28.34
C ARG A 149 6.13 28.23 -29.75
N MET A 150 5.19 27.43 -30.25
CA MET A 150 4.58 27.64 -31.57
C MET A 150 3.81 28.97 -31.62
N GLN A 151 2.99 29.26 -30.62
CA GLN A 151 2.26 30.53 -30.52
C GLN A 151 3.22 31.74 -30.52
N ASN A 152 4.30 31.67 -29.74
CA ASN A 152 5.30 32.73 -29.70
C ASN A 152 6.04 32.88 -31.03
N ALA A 153 6.33 31.78 -31.73
CA ALA A 153 6.98 31.81 -33.04
C ALA A 153 6.06 32.45 -34.09
N GLU A 154 4.77 32.10 -34.08
CA GLU A 154 3.76 32.69 -34.97
C GLU A 154 3.59 34.19 -34.70
N LEU A 155 3.45 34.60 -33.44
CA LEU A 155 3.38 36.01 -33.07
C LEU A 155 4.62 36.78 -33.55
N LYS A 156 5.82 36.20 -33.39
CA LYS A 156 7.07 36.81 -33.90
C LYS A 156 7.06 36.95 -35.42
N GLN A 157 6.51 35.99 -36.15
CA GLN A 157 6.36 36.09 -37.60
C GLN A 157 5.40 37.22 -38.00
N GLN A 158 4.22 37.32 -37.36
CA GLN A 158 3.27 38.40 -37.61
C GLN A 158 3.89 39.79 -37.33
N ILE A 159 4.65 39.92 -36.24
CA ILE A 159 5.40 41.14 -35.90
C ILE A 159 6.43 41.47 -36.98
N ALA A 160 7.17 40.47 -37.48
CA ALA A 160 8.15 40.66 -38.55
C ALA A 160 7.51 41.08 -39.87
N GLU A 161 6.35 40.53 -40.23
CA GLU A 161 5.58 40.91 -41.42
C GLU A 161 5.12 42.38 -41.40
N LEU A 162 4.81 42.89 -40.21
CA LEU A 162 4.49 44.30 -40.00
C LEU A 162 5.72 45.22 -40.06
N ASN A 163 6.92 44.69 -40.32
CA ASN A 163 8.20 45.41 -40.25
C ASN A 163 8.40 46.10 -38.89
N ALA A 164 7.85 45.51 -37.84
CA ALA A 164 7.92 46.06 -36.51
C ALA A 164 9.30 45.76 -35.88
N ARG A 165 9.82 46.72 -35.11
CA ARG A 165 11.07 46.58 -34.37
C ARG A 165 10.81 46.73 -32.88
N GLU A 166 11.40 45.85 -32.07
CA GLU A 166 11.45 46.04 -30.63
C GLU A 166 12.41 47.19 -30.29
N THR A 167 11.93 48.13 -29.49
CA THR A 167 12.69 49.28 -28.98
C THR A 167 12.41 49.44 -27.49
N ASP A 168 13.16 50.29 -26.80
CA ASP A 168 12.90 50.64 -25.39
C ASP A 168 11.50 51.27 -25.17
N ARG A 169 10.89 51.80 -26.25
CA ARG A 169 9.53 52.37 -26.26
C ARG A 169 8.45 51.31 -26.54
N GLY A 170 8.82 50.05 -26.64
CA GLY A 170 7.96 48.95 -27.07
C GLY A 170 8.09 48.63 -28.56
N LEU A 171 7.05 48.05 -29.13
CA LEU A 171 7.03 47.63 -30.52
C LEU A 171 6.74 48.82 -31.45
N VAL A 172 7.68 49.14 -32.34
CA VAL A 172 7.58 50.27 -33.28
C VAL A 172 7.43 49.76 -34.70
N VAL A 173 6.32 50.10 -35.36
CA VAL A 173 6.08 49.83 -36.78
C VAL A 173 6.38 51.09 -37.59
N THR A 174 7.31 51.00 -38.55
CA THR A 174 7.59 52.12 -39.47
C THR A 174 6.83 51.91 -40.77
N LEU A 175 5.82 52.75 -40.99
CA LEU A 175 5.08 52.78 -42.25
C LEU A 175 5.89 53.61 -43.26
N GLY A 176 6.45 52.97 -44.28
CA GLY A 176 7.41 53.60 -45.21
C GLY A 176 6.90 54.82 -45.99
N ASP A 177 7.82 55.52 -46.65
CA ASP A 177 7.71 56.87 -47.25
C ASP A 177 6.65 57.07 -48.35
N VAL A 178 5.91 56.02 -48.71
CA VAL A 178 4.93 56.05 -49.81
C VAL A 178 3.52 56.44 -49.36
N LEU A 179 3.31 56.76 -48.07
CA LEU A 179 2.00 57.15 -47.53
C LEU A 179 1.46 58.48 -48.07
N PHE A 180 2.34 59.46 -48.25
CA PHE A 180 1.94 60.83 -48.56
C PHE A 180 2.67 61.38 -49.78
N ALA A 181 2.06 62.35 -50.46
CA ALA A 181 2.78 63.19 -51.41
C ALA A 181 3.58 64.27 -50.66
N THR A 182 4.61 64.81 -51.31
CA THR A 182 5.43 65.91 -50.77
C THR A 182 4.54 67.08 -50.37
N GLY A 183 4.70 67.59 -49.15
CA GLY A 183 3.91 68.69 -48.60
C GLY A 183 2.44 68.37 -48.31
N ARG A 184 1.96 67.14 -48.52
CA ARG A 184 0.56 66.74 -48.31
C ARG A 184 0.37 65.79 -47.13
N ALA A 185 -0.85 65.79 -46.61
CA ALA A 185 -1.33 64.87 -45.57
C ALA A 185 -2.43 63.91 -46.08
N GLU A 186 -2.81 63.99 -47.36
CA GLU A 186 -3.73 62.99 -47.94
C GLU A 186 -3.00 61.67 -48.21
N LEU A 187 -3.62 60.56 -47.78
CA LEU A 187 -3.11 59.22 -48.02
C LEU A 187 -3.18 58.89 -49.52
N LYS A 188 -2.08 58.38 -50.07
CA LYS A 188 -2.03 57.86 -51.45
C LYS A 188 -2.80 56.54 -51.55
N GLY A 189 -3.50 56.32 -52.66
CA GLY A 189 -4.30 55.10 -52.89
C GLY A 189 -3.50 53.79 -52.74
N GLY A 190 -2.24 53.75 -53.20
CA GLY A 190 -1.36 52.57 -53.08
C GLY A 190 -0.76 52.36 -51.68
N ALA A 191 -0.88 53.33 -50.78
CA ALA A 191 -0.30 53.26 -49.43
C ALA A 191 -1.21 52.57 -48.40
N THR A 192 -2.43 52.24 -48.82
CA THR A 192 -3.46 51.61 -47.99
C THR A 192 -3.13 50.16 -47.65
N SER A 193 -2.29 49.45 -48.41
CA SER A 193 -2.01 48.02 -48.18
C SER A 193 -1.36 47.76 -46.81
N ASN A 194 -0.35 48.52 -46.41
CA ASN A 194 0.29 48.36 -45.10
C ASN A 194 -0.60 48.87 -43.96
N LEU A 195 -1.38 49.94 -44.20
CA LEU A 195 -2.38 50.43 -43.25
C LEU A 195 -3.52 49.44 -43.04
N ASN A 196 -3.93 48.71 -44.07
CA ASN A 196 -4.94 47.65 -43.98
C ASN A 196 -4.45 46.46 -43.15
N LYS A 197 -3.18 46.06 -43.31
CA LYS A 197 -2.56 45.03 -42.47
C LYS A 197 -2.50 45.45 -41.01
N LEU A 198 -2.12 46.71 -40.74
CA LEU A 198 -2.12 47.26 -39.40
C LEU A 198 -3.55 47.35 -38.82
N ALA A 199 -4.53 47.81 -39.59
CA ALA A 199 -5.92 47.86 -39.16
C ALA A 199 -6.46 46.45 -38.83
N ALA A 200 -6.19 45.45 -39.67
CA ALA A 200 -6.56 44.06 -39.41
C ALA A 200 -5.93 43.54 -38.10
N PHE A 201 -4.65 43.81 -37.87
CA PHE A 201 -3.97 43.44 -36.63
C PHE A 201 -4.58 44.13 -35.40
N LEU A 202 -4.91 45.42 -35.47
CA LEU A 202 -5.52 46.14 -34.35
C LEU A 202 -6.95 45.66 -34.04
N ASN A 203 -7.70 45.27 -35.07
CA ASN A 203 -9.01 44.65 -34.92
C ASN A 203 -8.93 43.24 -34.28
N GLU A 204 -7.86 42.50 -34.54
CA GLU A 204 -7.61 41.19 -33.91
C GLU A 204 -7.20 41.32 -32.43
N TYR A 205 -6.57 42.43 -32.04
CA TYR A 205 -6.10 42.69 -30.68
C TYR A 205 -6.66 44.01 -30.11
N PRO A 206 -7.98 44.10 -29.83
CA PRO A 206 -8.66 45.36 -29.46
C PRO A 206 -8.21 45.97 -28.13
N ASP A 207 -7.61 45.18 -27.24
CA ASP A 207 -7.08 45.64 -25.96
C ASP A 207 -5.75 46.41 -26.08
N ARG A 208 -5.15 46.46 -27.28
CA ARG A 208 -3.87 47.14 -27.51
C ARG A 208 -4.08 48.63 -27.78
N THR A 209 -3.28 49.45 -27.11
CA THR A 209 -3.21 50.89 -27.37
C THR A 209 -2.04 51.21 -28.31
N VAL A 210 -2.24 52.16 -29.23
CA VAL A 210 -1.25 52.55 -30.23
C VAL A 210 -1.03 54.06 -30.19
N ALA A 211 0.24 54.46 -30.22
CA ALA A 211 0.64 55.85 -30.46
C ALA A 211 1.04 56.01 -31.93
N ILE A 212 0.54 57.07 -32.58
CA ILE A 212 0.83 57.37 -33.99
C ILE A 212 1.73 58.61 -34.02
N GLU A 213 2.93 58.46 -34.56
CA GLU A 213 3.92 59.54 -34.68
C GLU A 213 4.17 59.87 -36.15
N GLY A 214 4.12 61.16 -36.50
CA GLY A 214 4.39 61.66 -37.84
C GLY A 214 5.76 62.30 -37.92
N HIS A 215 6.58 61.89 -38.88
CA HIS A 215 7.86 62.53 -39.18
C HIS A 215 7.84 63.19 -40.56
N THR A 216 8.52 64.34 -40.65
CA THR A 216 8.77 65.10 -41.87
C THR A 216 10.27 65.27 -42.02
N ASP A 217 10.74 65.45 -43.27
CA ASP A 217 12.15 65.77 -43.51
C ASP A 217 12.47 67.22 -43.08
N SER A 218 13.74 67.59 -43.09
CA SER A 218 14.20 68.92 -42.66
C SER A 218 13.95 70.04 -43.69
N THR A 219 13.18 69.80 -44.74
CA THR A 219 12.91 70.79 -45.79
C THR A 219 11.71 71.66 -45.42
N GLY A 220 11.95 72.96 -45.21
CA GLY A 220 10.91 73.92 -44.82
C GLY A 220 11.12 74.46 -43.41
N SER A 221 10.14 75.22 -42.88
CA SER A 221 10.20 75.72 -41.50
C SER A 221 9.81 74.62 -40.51
N GLU A 222 10.40 74.66 -39.31
CA GLU A 222 10.05 73.76 -38.21
C GLU A 222 8.55 73.79 -37.90
N SER A 223 7.96 74.99 -37.89
CA SER A 223 6.52 75.19 -37.67
C SER A 223 5.64 74.53 -38.74
N PHE A 224 6.08 74.56 -40.01
CA PHE A 224 5.39 73.90 -41.10
C PHE A 224 5.48 72.38 -40.97
N ASN A 225 6.67 71.87 -40.67
CA ASN A 225 6.96 70.45 -40.51
C ASN A 225 6.20 69.83 -39.32
N MET A 226 6.12 70.53 -38.19
CA MET A 226 5.35 70.06 -37.03
C MET A 226 3.85 69.97 -37.34
N ASN A 227 3.28 71.00 -37.99
CA ASN A 227 1.88 70.98 -38.43
C ASN A 227 1.62 69.88 -39.46
N LEU A 228 2.54 69.66 -40.40
CA LEU A 228 2.41 68.62 -41.42
C LEU A 228 2.49 67.22 -40.80
N SER A 229 3.42 66.98 -39.87
CA SER A 229 3.54 65.75 -39.09
C SER A 229 2.26 65.41 -38.34
N GLN A 230 1.67 66.39 -37.62
CA GLN A 230 0.42 66.18 -36.88
C GLN A 230 -0.73 65.83 -37.82
N ARG A 231 -0.93 66.59 -38.91
CA ARG A 231 -1.98 66.28 -39.89
C ARG A 231 -1.83 64.89 -40.51
N ARG A 232 -0.60 64.44 -40.75
CA ARG A 232 -0.32 63.08 -41.27
C ARG A 232 -0.68 62.01 -40.24
N ALA A 233 -0.30 62.19 -38.98
CA ALA A 233 -0.68 61.30 -37.89
C ALA A 233 -2.22 61.23 -37.73
N ASP A 234 -2.90 62.37 -37.77
CA ASP A 234 -4.37 62.44 -37.71
C ASP A 234 -5.02 61.75 -38.93
N SER A 235 -4.44 61.86 -40.11
CA SER A 235 -4.93 61.18 -41.32
C SER A 235 -4.81 59.66 -41.22
N VAL A 236 -3.70 59.16 -40.67
CA VAL A 236 -3.52 57.73 -40.37
C VAL A 236 -4.50 57.28 -39.30
N LYS A 237 -4.65 58.06 -38.22
CA LYS A 237 -5.61 57.76 -37.15
C LYS A 237 -7.02 57.65 -37.70
N ALA A 238 -7.47 58.64 -38.45
CA ALA A 238 -8.80 58.66 -39.07
C ALA A 238 -9.01 57.45 -39.99
N TYR A 239 -7.98 57.07 -40.75
CA TYR A 239 -8.02 55.87 -41.57
C TYR A 239 -8.22 54.62 -40.73
N LEU A 240 -7.38 54.40 -39.72
CA LEU A 240 -7.43 53.20 -38.86
C LEU A 240 -8.78 53.10 -38.14
N THR A 241 -9.26 54.20 -37.54
CA THR A 241 -10.59 54.23 -36.89
C THR A 241 -11.75 54.04 -37.86
N GLY A 242 -11.54 54.30 -39.15
CA GLY A 242 -12.53 54.05 -40.20
C GLY A 242 -12.60 52.60 -40.66
N GLN A 243 -11.64 51.76 -40.27
CA GLN A 243 -11.56 50.34 -40.63
C GLN A 243 -12.05 49.38 -39.53
N GLY A 244 -12.51 49.91 -38.39
CA GLY A 244 -12.90 49.14 -37.21
C GLY A 244 -12.49 49.86 -35.94
#